data_AF-A0A3B9IR86-F1
#
_entry.id   AF-A0A3B9IR86-F1
#
_cell.length_a   1.000
_cell.length_b   1.000
_cell.length_c   1.000
_cell.angle_alpha   90.00
_cell.angle_beta   90.00
_cell.angle_gamma   90.00
#
_symmetry.space_group_name_H-M   'P 1'
#
loop_
_entity.id
_entity.type
_entity.pdbx_description
1 polymer ?
#
loop_
_entity_poly.entity_id
_entity_poly.type
_entity_poly.pdbx_seq_one_letter_code
_entity_poly.pdbx_strand_id
1 'polypeptide(L)' 'SMDEAVAGHATRIEVGLTADNTLMIRDNGRGIPVDPHPKYKDKSALEVVMTTLHAGGKFNGKVYATSGGLHGVG' A
#
# COMPACT_ATOMS: atom_id res chain seq x y z
N SER A 1 4.34 -0.39 3.56
CA SER A 1 5.35 0.06 4.53
C SER A 1 6.79 -0.19 4.08
N MET A 2 7.31 -1.43 4.04
CA MET A 2 8.72 -1.65 3.66
C MET A 2 9.06 -1.17 2.24
N ASP A 3 8.16 -1.35 1.27
CA ASP A 3 8.38 -0.85 -0.09
C ASP A 3 8.48 0.70 -0.14
N GLU A 4 7.76 1.41 0.74
CA GLU A 4 7.91 2.88 0.87
C GLU A 4 9.26 3.26 1.49
N ALA A 5 9.77 2.46 2.42
CA ALA A 5 11.09 2.68 3.01
C ALA A 5 12.22 2.42 2.00
N VAL A 6 12.12 1.34 1.22
CA VAL A 6 13.10 1.01 0.16
C VAL A 6 13.09 2.07 -0.94
N ALA A 7 11.93 2.64 -1.27
CA ALA A 7 11.82 3.77 -2.20
C ALA A 7 12.28 5.12 -1.61
N GLY A 8 12.70 5.17 -0.33
CA GLY A 8 13.17 6.38 0.33
C GLY A 8 12.06 7.35 0.74
N HIS A 9 10.79 6.91 0.74
CA HIS A 9 9.64 7.74 1.09
C HIS A 9 9.17 7.57 2.54
N ALA A 10 9.51 6.45 3.19
CA ALA A 10 9.27 6.24 4.62
C ALA A 10 10.60 6.10 5.37
N THR A 11 10.65 6.63 6.58
CA THR A 11 11.81 6.51 7.49
C THR A 11 11.45 5.84 8.81
N ARG A 12 10.16 5.66 9.09
CA ARG A 12 9.65 5.05 10.32
C ARG A 12 8.52 4.08 9.99
N ILE A 13 8.59 2.90 10.58
CA ILE A 13 7.51 1.91 10.60
C ILE A 13 7.28 1.54 12.07
N GLU A 14 6.02 1.55 12.49
CA GLU A 14 5.60 1.20 13.84
C GLU A 14 4.70 -0.02 13.78
N VAL A 15 4.96 -0.98 14.68
CA VAL A 15 4.18 -2.21 14.80
C VAL A 15 3.72 -2.33 16.24
N GLY A 16 2.41 -2.49 16.45
CA GLY A 16 1.81 -2.64 17.76
C GLY A 16 0.82 -3.79 17.78
N LEU A 17 0.90 -4.63 18.79
CA LEU A 17 -0.14 -5.61 19.12
C LEU A 17 -1.01 -5.02 20.22
N THR A 18 -2.31 -4.88 19.95
CA THR A 18 -3.27 -4.35 20.92
C THR A 18 -3.80 -5.46 21.83
N ALA A 19 -4.41 -5.09 22.95
CA ALA A 19 -4.91 -6.04 23.95
C ALA A 19 -6.04 -6.95 23.43
N ASP A 20 -6.73 -6.53 22.37
CA ASP A 20 -7.75 -7.29 21.64
C ASP A 20 -7.18 -8.22 20.55
N ASN A 21 -5.87 -8.49 20.57
CA ASN A 21 -5.15 -9.30 19.57
C ASN A 21 -5.22 -8.73 18.14
N THR A 22 -5.36 -7.42 17.99
CA THR A 22 -5.28 -6.74 16.69
C THR A 22 -3.84 -6.28 16.44
N LEU A 23 -3.30 -6.58 15.25
CA LEU A 23 -2.00 -6.07 14.82
C LEU A 23 -2.18 -4.76 14.05
N MET A 24 -1.57 -3.68 14.57
CA MET A 24 -1.53 -2.38 13.91
C MET A 24 -0.14 -2.17 13.29
N ILE A 25 -0.11 -1.79 12.02
CA ILE A 25 1.10 -1.39 11.30
C ILE A 25 0.90 0.03 10.80
N ARG A 26 1.85 0.92 11.09
CA ARG A 26 1.85 2.32 10.66
C ARG A 26 3.18 2.65 10.00
N ASP A 27 3.15 3.47 8.96
CA ASP A 27 4.36 4.05 8.38
C ASP A 27 4.15 5.54 8.08
N ASN A 28 5.26 6.25 7.85
CA ASN A 28 5.25 7.65 7.44
C ASN A 28 5.56 7.84 5.96
N GLY A 29 5.21 6.85 5.12
CA GLY A 29 5.36 6.93 3.67
C GLY A 29 4.35 7.88 3.02
N ARG A 30 4.22 7.80 1.70
CA ARG A 30 3.28 8.65 0.93
C ARG A 30 1.81 8.35 1.20
N GLY A 31 1.53 7.18 1.77
CA GLY A 31 0.18 6.67 1.96
C GLY A 31 -0.42 6.04 0.70
N ILE A 32 -1.56 5.38 0.88
CA ILE A 32 -2.33 4.82 -0.23
C ILE A 32 -3.21 5.94 -0.82
N PRO A 33 -3.21 6.15 -2.15
CA PRO A 33 -4.05 7.18 -2.76
C PRO A 33 -5.55 6.94 -2.48
N VAL A 34 -6.27 7.99 -2.11
CA VAL A 34 -7.71 7.94 -1.80
C VAL A 34 -8.58 8.61 -2.87
N ASP A 35 -7.96 9.24 -3.86
CA ASP A 35 -8.67 9.83 -4.99
C ASP A 35 -9.35 8.76 -5.85
N PRO A 36 -10.41 9.14 -6.60
CA PRO A 36 -11.08 8.26 -7.54
C PRO A 36 -10.12 7.56 -8.51
N HIS A 37 -10.26 6.26 -8.66
CA HIS A 37 -9.41 5.48 -9.54
C HIS A 37 -9.74 5.80 -11.01
N PRO A 38 -8.76 6.09 -11.89
CA PRO A 38 -9.02 6.53 -13.27
C PRO A 38 -9.92 5.58 -14.09
N LYS A 39 -9.82 4.27 -13.84
CA LYS A 39 -10.66 3.22 -14.44
C LYS A 39 -12.00 2.99 -13.71
N TYR A 40 -12.04 3.21 -12.40
CA TYR A 40 -13.21 2.96 -11.54
C TYR A 40 -13.57 4.27 -10.85
N LYS A 41 -14.25 5.16 -11.58
CA LYS A 41 -14.44 6.55 -11.14
C LYS A 41 -15.27 6.70 -9.86
N ASP A 42 -16.08 5.70 -9.53
CA ASP A 42 -16.91 5.70 -8.33
C ASP A 42 -16.21 5.08 -7.11
N LYS A 43 -14.95 4.65 -7.25
CA LYS A 43 -14.17 3.98 -6.20
C LYS A 43 -12.82 4.67 -6.01
N SER A 44 -12.38 4.79 -4.76
CA SER A 44 -11.01 5.26 -4.46
C SER A 44 -9.98 4.22 -4.88
N ALA A 45 -8.75 4.65 -5.17
CA ALA A 45 -7.65 3.70 -5.39
C ALA A 45 -7.43 2.79 -4.16
N LEU A 46 -7.60 3.31 -2.93
CA LEU A 46 -7.62 2.53 -1.69
C LEU A 46 -8.65 1.39 -1.71
N GLU A 47 -9.89 1.68 -2.08
CA GLU A 47 -10.93 0.65 -2.14
C GLU A 47 -10.59 -0.41 -3.19
N VAL A 48 -10.13 0.02 -4.36
CA VAL A 48 -9.78 -0.90 -5.46
C VAL A 48 -8.68 -1.88 -5.04
N VAL A 49 -7.61 -1.41 -4.38
CA VAL A 49 -6.52 -2.30 -3.94
C VAL A 49 -6.92 -3.22 -2.78
N MET A 50 -7.88 -2.82 -1.94
CA MET A 50 -8.34 -3.64 -0.81
C MET A 50 -9.42 -4.66 -1.19
N THR A 51 -10.14 -4.44 -2.29
CA THR A 51 -11.34 -5.23 -2.64
C THR A 51 -11.24 -5.98 -3.97
N THR A 52 -10.19 -5.76 -4.76
CA THR A 52 -10.01 -6.38 -6.06
C THR A 52 -8.69 -7.14 -6.12
N LEU A 53 -8.75 -8.43 -6.44
CA LEU A 53 -7.54 -9.24 -6.67
C LEU A 53 -6.75 -8.71 -7.88
N HIS A 54 -5.42 -8.78 -7.80
CA HIS A 54 -4.50 -8.30 -8.84
C HIS A 54 -4.60 -6.80 -9.11
N ALA A 55 -4.96 -6.01 -8.10
CA ALA A 55 -5.00 -4.55 -8.18
C ALA A 55 -3.89 -3.92 -7.34
N GLY A 56 -3.10 -3.03 -7.94
CA GLY A 56 -1.96 -2.40 -7.26
C GLY A 56 -1.11 -1.53 -8.19
N GLY A 57 -0.47 -0.51 -7.62
CA GLY A 57 0.40 0.41 -8.38
C GLY A 57 1.77 -0.16 -8.77
N LYS A 58 2.04 -1.43 -8.45
CA LYS A 58 3.39 -2.04 -8.50
C LYS A 58 3.68 -2.81 -9.79
N PHE A 59 2.70 -2.98 -10.67
CA PHE A 59 2.82 -3.83 -11.87
C PHE A 59 3.65 -3.23 -13.02
N ASN A 60 3.98 -1.93 -12.97
CA ASN A 60 4.57 -1.25 -14.13
C ASN A 60 6.01 -0.75 -13.95
N GLY A 61 6.76 -1.23 -12.94
CA GLY A 61 8.20 -0.94 -12.78
C GLY A 61 8.59 0.54 -12.59
N LYS A 62 7.63 1.47 -12.65
CA LYS A 62 7.84 2.93 -12.61
C LYS A 62 7.81 3.53 -11.20
N VAL A 63 7.32 2.79 -10.20
CA VAL A 63 7.10 3.34 -8.84
C VAL A 63 8.05 2.73 -7.79
N TYR A 64 8.53 1.50 -7.99
CA TYR A 64 9.45 0.84 -7.07
C TYR A 64 10.52 0.05 -7.87
N ALA A 65 11.80 0.32 -7.60
CA ALA A 65 12.92 -0.36 -8.26
C ALA A 65 13.20 -1.77 -7.68
N THR A 66 12.84 -2.00 -6.41
CA THR A 66 12.90 -3.31 -5.74
C THR A 66 11.80 -3.32 -4.69
N SER A 67 10.80 -4.19 -4.84
CA SER A 67 9.69 -4.34 -3.88
C SER A 67 9.38 -5.81 -3.65
N GLY A 68 9.06 -6.18 -2.40
CA GLY A 68 8.74 -7.57 -2.05
C GLY A 68 7.34 -8.02 -2.49
N GLY A 69 6.38 -7.09 -2.60
CA GLY A 69 4.99 -7.38 -2.98
C GLY A 69 4.73 -7.19 -4.47
N LEU A 70 4.89 -8.25 -5.27
CA LEU A 70 4.80 -8.18 -6.74
C LEU A 70 3.42 -8.55 -7.32
N HIS A 71 2.53 -9.14 -6.52
CA HIS A 71 1.31 -9.77 -7.02
C HIS A 71 0.03 -8.92 -6.87
N GLY A 72 0.05 -7.86 -6.06
CA GLY A 72 -1.13 -7.01 -5.81
C GLY A 72 -2.32 -7.79 -5.22
N VAL A 73 -2.04 -8.70 -4.30
CA VAL A 73 -3.01 -9.57 -3.60
C VAL A 73 -2.77 -9.64 -2.09
N GLY A 74 -1.82 -8.85 -1.58
CA GLY A 74 -1.44 -8.83 -0.16
C GLY A 74 -1.74 -7.49 0.48
#